data_AF-A0A3A1UWN1-F1
#
_entry.id   AF-A0A3A1UWN1-F1
#
_cell.length_a   1.000
_cell.length_b   1.000
_cell.length_c   1.000
_cell.angle_alpha   90.00
_cell.angle_beta   90.00
_cell.angle_gamma   90.00
#
_symmetry.space_group_name_H-M   'P 1'
#
loop_
_entity.id
_entity.type
_entity.pdbx_description
1 polymer ?
#
loop_
_entity_poly.entity_id
_entity_poly.type
_entity_poly.pdbx_seq_one_letter_code
_entity_poly.pdbx_strand_id
1 'polypeptide(L)'
;MLSVSIQDSSFPPEQPRYVSVSRIEVFVIPALAVDSAGYRVCLRISSDLGYGWGEQFVSDSEPSLQLDRWSPLLRTFIGRFPLTSLAERLTERIAESINPDNRAYRLFAAAVQQFLHADAQRSPLSADSAFSEESVLQRRAVAYLSVD
;
A
#
# COMPACT_ATOMS: atom_id res chain seq x y z
N MET A 1 24.60 -18.29 48.42
CA MET A 1 23.51 -18.51 47.46
C MET A 1 22.86 -17.16 47.19
N LEU A 2 23.06 -16.58 46.01
CA LEU A 2 22.45 -15.32 45.60
C LEU A 2 21.27 -15.65 44.69
N SER A 3 20.04 -15.48 45.17
CA SER A 3 18.84 -15.57 44.33
C SER A 3 18.62 -14.22 43.65
N VAL A 4 18.86 -14.16 42.35
CA VAL A 4 18.48 -13.02 41.53
C VAL A 4 17.01 -13.17 41.17
N SER A 5 16.14 -12.40 41.83
CA SER A 5 14.76 -12.21 41.37
C SER A 5 14.77 -11.20 40.23
N ILE A 6 14.36 -11.66 39.04
CA ILE A 6 14.10 -10.79 37.89
C ILE A 6 12.63 -10.37 37.99
N GLN A 7 12.37 -9.22 38.59
CA GLN A 7 11.10 -8.50 38.45
C GLN A 7 11.39 -7.17 37.75
N ASP A 8 10.44 -6.76 36.91
CA ASP A 8 10.35 -5.50 36.17
C ASP A 8 11.14 -5.37 34.86
N SER A 9 10.71 -6.16 33.86
CA SER A 9 10.73 -5.67 32.47
C SER A 9 9.48 -4.80 32.25
N SER A 10 9.67 -3.49 32.20
CA SER A 10 8.65 -2.47 31.92
C SER A 10 8.39 -2.25 30.44
N PHE A 11 8.62 -3.26 29.59
CA PHE A 11 8.15 -3.23 28.21
C PHE A 11 6.71 -3.72 28.17
N PRO A 12 5.74 -2.93 27.67
CA PRO A 12 4.45 -3.51 27.34
C PRO A 12 4.71 -4.64 26.33
N PRO A 13 4.06 -5.80 26.45
CA PRO A 13 4.03 -6.75 25.35
C PRO A 13 3.27 -6.05 24.23
N GLU A 14 3.97 -5.33 23.35
CA GLU A 14 3.40 -4.87 22.09
C GLU A 14 3.02 -6.12 21.33
N GLN A 15 1.75 -6.51 21.45
CA GLN A 15 1.19 -7.54 20.61
C GLN A 15 1.46 -7.11 19.17
N PRO A 16 1.93 -8.02 18.30
CA PRO A 16 2.16 -7.69 16.92
C PRO A 16 0.86 -7.13 16.36
N ARG A 17 0.88 -5.85 15.96
CA ARG A 17 -0.28 -5.23 15.33
C ARG A 17 -0.49 -5.95 14.01
N TYR A 18 -1.69 -6.50 13.84
CA TYR A 18 -2.07 -7.15 12.60
C TYR A 18 -2.82 -6.18 11.71
N VAL A 19 -2.67 -6.35 10.40
CA VAL A 19 -3.50 -5.73 9.38
C VAL A 19 -4.09 -6.83 8.51
N SER A 20 -5.40 -6.74 8.28
CA SER A 20 -6.13 -7.60 7.36
C SER A 20 -6.42 -6.81 6.09
N VAL A 21 -5.64 -7.05 5.05
CA VAL A 21 -5.85 -6.46 3.72
C VAL A 21 -6.93 -7.27 3.02
N SER A 22 -8.06 -6.62 2.73
CA SER A 22 -9.23 -7.25 2.09
C SER A 22 -9.30 -6.99 0.59
N ARG A 23 -8.73 -5.88 0.11
CA ARG A 23 -8.76 -5.51 -1.30
C ARG A 23 -7.62 -4.57 -1.65
N ILE A 24 -7.07 -4.73 -2.84
CA ILE A 24 -6.10 -3.82 -3.44
C ILE A 24 -6.59 -3.39 -4.81
N GLU A 25 -6.59 -2.10 -5.08
CA GLU A 25 -7.05 -1.54 -6.36
C GLU A 25 -6.00 -0.62 -6.96
N VAL A 26 -5.94 -0.58 -8.28
CA VAL A 26 -5.07 0.31 -9.04
C VAL A 26 -5.89 1.04 -10.09
N PHE A 27 -5.75 2.35 -10.13
CA PHE A 27 -6.40 3.25 -11.07
C PHE A 27 -5.32 3.95 -11.90
N VAL A 28 -5.40 3.83 -13.22
CA VAL A 28 -4.51 4.54 -14.15
C VAL A 28 -5.30 5.68 -14.76
N ILE A 29 -4.94 6.92 -14.42
CA ILE A 29 -5.68 8.12 -14.80
C ILE A 29 -4.79 8.96 -15.71
N PRO A 30 -5.24 9.37 -16.91
CA PRO A 30 -4.47 10.28 -17.75
C PRO A 30 -4.17 11.57 -17.02
N ALA A 31 -2.93 12.03 -17.10
CA ALA A 31 -2.47 13.23 -16.42
C ALA A 31 -1.48 14.01 -17.27
N LEU A 32 -1.42 15.31 -17.03
CA LEU A 32 -0.44 16.21 -17.62
C LEU A 32 0.43 16.75 -16.47
N ALA A 33 1.73 16.47 -16.53
CA ALA A 33 2.74 17.16 -15.75
C ALA A 33 3.21 18.41 -16.52
N VAL A 34 3.91 19.31 -15.83
CA VAL A 34 4.38 20.59 -16.39
C VAL A 34 5.15 20.38 -17.71
N ASP A 35 5.94 19.30 -17.79
CA ASP A 35 6.83 19.02 -18.92
C ASP A 35 6.52 17.72 -19.69
N SER A 36 5.51 16.95 -19.29
CA SER A 36 5.20 15.65 -19.93
C SER A 36 3.75 15.19 -19.78
N ALA A 37 3.24 14.53 -20.82
CA ALA A 37 2.01 13.75 -20.74
C ALA A 37 2.31 12.35 -20.17
N GLY A 38 1.32 11.78 -19.50
CA GLY A 38 1.44 10.42 -18.97
C GLY A 38 0.24 10.05 -18.13
N TYR A 39 0.50 9.29 -17.08
CA TYR A 39 -0.52 8.72 -16.22
C TYR A 39 -0.20 8.97 -14.75
N ARG A 40 -1.25 9.30 -14.00
CA ARG A 40 -1.27 9.21 -12.55
C ARG A 40 -1.77 7.82 -12.17
N VAL A 41 -0.90 7.02 -11.58
CA VAL A 41 -1.20 5.67 -11.10
C VAL A 41 -1.47 5.74 -9.62
N CYS A 42 -2.72 5.49 -9.23
CA CYS A 42 -3.15 5.48 -7.84
C CYS A 42 -3.41 4.04 -7.40
N LEU A 43 -2.85 3.63 -6.26
CA LEU A 43 -3.12 2.36 -5.60
C LEU A 43 -3.90 2.61 -4.31
N ARG A 44 -4.96 1.86 -4.09
CA ARG A 44 -5.76 1.85 -2.86
C ARG A 44 -5.66 0.49 -2.17
N ILE A 45 -5.42 0.50 -0.87
CA ILE A 45 -5.53 -0.68 0.00
C ILE A 45 -6.78 -0.50 0.85
N SER A 46 -7.66 -1.49 0.87
CA SER A 46 -8.74 -1.61 1.85
C SER A 46 -8.32 -2.61 2.92
N SER A 47 -8.42 -2.22 4.20
CA SER A 47 -8.06 -3.06 5.34
C SER A 47 -9.02 -2.88 6.51
N ASP A 48 -8.87 -3.73 7.52
CA ASP A 48 -9.54 -3.58 8.83
C ASP A 48 -9.10 -2.33 9.61
N LEU A 49 -7.96 -1.73 9.24
CA LEU A 49 -7.47 -0.46 9.80
C LEU A 49 -7.91 0.78 8.99
N GLY A 50 -8.64 0.60 7.89
CA GLY A 50 -9.10 1.66 6.99
C GLY A 50 -8.45 1.58 5.61
N TYR A 51 -8.33 2.74 4.95
CA TYR A 51 -7.80 2.85 3.59
C TYR A 51 -6.38 3.42 3.56
N GLY A 52 -5.55 2.87 2.67
CA GLY A 52 -4.19 3.34 2.42
C GLY A 52 -4.02 3.70 0.94
N TRP A 53 -3.28 4.77 0.66
CA TRP A 53 -3.12 5.29 -0.69
C TRP A 53 -1.65 5.41 -1.12
N GLY A 54 -1.34 4.95 -2.32
CA GLY A 54 -0.06 5.17 -3.00
C GLY A 54 -0.30 5.87 -4.33
N GLU A 55 0.49 6.88 -4.66
CA GLU A 55 0.38 7.59 -5.93
C GLU A 55 1.75 7.73 -6.58
N GLN A 56 1.81 7.53 -7.90
CA GLN A 56 3.00 7.77 -8.70
C GLN A 56 2.60 8.31 -10.08
N PHE A 57 3.34 9.29 -10.58
CA PHE A 57 3.26 9.73 -11.97
C PHE A 57 4.19 8.88 -12.85
N VAL A 58 3.70 8.50 -14.03
CA VAL A 58 4.42 7.71 -15.03
C VAL A 58 4.30 8.44 -16.36
N SER A 59 5.43 8.89 -16.91
CA SER A 59 5.47 9.57 -18.21
C SER A 59 5.11 8.61 -19.36
N ASP A 60 4.53 9.11 -20.45
CA ASP A 60 4.37 8.35 -21.70
C ASP A 60 5.70 7.89 -22.31
N SER A 61 6.82 8.51 -21.92
CA SER A 61 8.17 8.10 -22.31
C SER A 61 8.69 6.88 -21.54
N GLU A 62 8.04 6.48 -20.45
CA GLU A 62 8.42 5.31 -19.65
C GLU A 62 7.84 4.01 -20.23
N PRO A 63 8.38 2.84 -19.84
CA PRO A 63 7.79 1.56 -20.20
C PRO A 63 6.32 1.46 -19.76
N SER A 64 5.51 0.89 -20.65
CA SER A 64 4.07 0.71 -20.44
C SER A 64 3.75 0.02 -19.12
N LEU A 65 2.63 0.41 -18.52
CA LEU A 65 2.11 -0.19 -17.29
C LEU A 65 1.50 -1.56 -17.61
N GLN A 66 2.17 -2.62 -17.16
CA GLN A 66 1.71 -3.99 -17.39
C GLN A 66 0.87 -4.46 -16.19
N LEU A 67 -0.33 -3.90 -16.05
CA LEU A 67 -1.23 -4.19 -14.91
C LEU A 67 -1.54 -5.68 -14.74
N ASP A 68 -1.62 -6.44 -15.84
CA ASP A 68 -1.82 -7.90 -15.82
C ASP A 68 -0.73 -8.61 -15.02
N ARG A 69 0.51 -8.10 -15.06
CA ARG A 69 1.62 -8.64 -14.28
C ARG A 69 1.56 -8.21 -12.81
N TRP A 70 0.89 -7.11 -12.50
CA TRP A 70 0.77 -6.61 -11.13
C TRP A 70 -0.25 -7.41 -10.33
N SER A 71 -1.31 -7.91 -10.96
CA SER A 71 -2.37 -8.71 -10.30
C SER A 71 -1.84 -9.86 -9.44
N PRO A 72 -1.02 -10.81 -9.95
CA PRO A 72 -0.49 -11.89 -9.14
C PRO A 72 0.49 -11.42 -8.05
N LEU A 73 1.19 -10.30 -8.27
CA LEU A 73 2.13 -9.74 -7.27
C LEU A 73 1.36 -9.14 -6.09
N LEU A 74 0.36 -8.32 -6.37
CA LEU A 74 -0.47 -7.65 -5.36
C LEU A 74 -1.31 -8.67 -4.58
N ARG A 75 -1.80 -9.74 -5.23
CA ARG A 75 -2.55 -10.82 -4.58
C ARG A 75 -1.81 -11.45 -3.41
N THR A 76 -0.47 -11.44 -3.42
CA THR A 76 0.34 -12.02 -2.33
C THR A 76 0.24 -11.25 -1.01
N PHE A 77 -0.31 -10.03 -1.05
CA PHE A 77 -0.56 -9.17 0.11
C PHE A 77 -2.03 -9.12 0.52
N ILE A 78 -2.90 -9.97 -0.05
CA ILE A 78 -4.26 -10.16 0.44
C ILE A 78 -4.23 -11.13 1.62
N GLY A 79 -4.96 -10.79 2.68
CA GLY A 79 -5.06 -11.58 3.90
C GLY A 79 -4.55 -10.84 5.13
N ARG A 80 -4.28 -11.61 6.19
CA ARG A 80 -3.92 -11.08 7.51
C ARG A 80 -2.42 -11.23 7.78
N PHE A 81 -1.77 -10.12 8.09
CA PHE A 81 -0.32 -10.06 8.31
C PHE A 81 0.01 -9.31 9.61
N PRO A 82 1.05 -9.74 10.35
CA PRO A 82 1.72 -8.83 11.27
C PRO A 82 2.28 -7.64 10.50
N LEU A 83 2.11 -6.41 10.98
CA LEU A 83 2.61 -5.20 10.33
C LEU A 83 4.13 -5.23 10.12
N THR A 84 4.88 -5.78 11.08
CA THR A 84 6.34 -5.98 10.97
C THR A 84 6.70 -6.91 9.81
N SER A 85 6.04 -8.07 9.72
CA SER A 85 6.24 -9.04 8.64
C SER A 85 5.85 -8.47 7.27
N LEU A 86 4.82 -7.62 7.21
CA LEU A 86 4.43 -6.97 5.95
C LEU A 86 5.53 -6.02 5.44
N ALA A 87 6.15 -5.24 6.33
CA ALA A 87 7.25 -4.35 6.00
C ALA A 87 8.52 -5.11 5.58
N GLU A 88 8.85 -6.19 6.27
CA GLU A 88 9.96 -7.09 5.91
C GLU A 88 9.74 -7.72 4.53
N ARG A 89 8.56 -8.31 4.28
CA ARG A 89 8.20 -8.90 2.99
C ARG A 89 8.26 -7.88 1.85
N LEU A 90 7.86 -6.63 2.07
CA LEU A 90 7.99 -5.57 1.07
C LEU A 90 9.45 -5.26 0.77
N THR A 91 10.28 -5.15 1.80
CA THR A 91 11.71 -4.89 1.67
C THR A 91 12.40 -6.00 0.89
N GLU A 92 12.14 -7.26 1.26
CA GLU A 92 12.65 -8.45 0.55
C GLU A 92 12.20 -8.46 -0.91
N ARG A 93 10.90 -8.26 -1.19
CA ARG A 93 10.37 -8.27 -2.56
C ARG A 93 10.96 -7.18 -3.44
N ILE A 94 11.19 -5.98 -2.90
CA ILE A 94 11.81 -4.88 -3.64
C ILE A 94 13.29 -5.18 -3.91
N ALA A 95 13.99 -5.81 -2.95
CA ALA A 95 15.41 -6.15 -3.07
C ALA A 95 15.68 -7.36 -3.97
N GLU A 96 14.82 -8.39 -3.91
CA GLU A 96 14.93 -9.64 -4.69
C GLU A 96 14.41 -9.50 -6.13
N SER A 97 13.64 -8.45 -6.42
CA SER A 97 13.06 -8.27 -7.74
C SER A 97 14.16 -7.99 -8.79
N ILE A 98 14.48 -9.02 -9.56
CA ILE A 98 15.23 -8.95 -10.83
C ILE A 98 14.38 -8.21 -11.90
N ASN A 99 13.08 -8.03 -11.65
CA ASN A 99 12.18 -7.31 -12.53
C ASN A 99 12.43 -5.80 -12.39
N PRO A 100 12.72 -5.07 -13.48
CA PRO A 100 12.96 -3.62 -13.40
C PRO A 100 11.72 -2.83 -12.99
N ASP A 101 10.53 -3.42 -13.12
CA ASP A 101 9.26 -2.78 -12.77
C ASP A 101 8.83 -3.08 -11.33
N ASN A 102 9.44 -2.37 -10.39
CA ASN A 102 9.08 -2.40 -8.96
C ASN A 102 7.96 -1.41 -8.59
N ARG A 103 7.29 -0.79 -9.58
CA ARG A 103 6.28 0.26 -9.33
C ARG A 103 5.11 -0.24 -8.47
N ALA A 104 4.63 -1.47 -8.72
CA ALA A 104 3.56 -2.08 -7.92
C ALA A 104 3.90 -2.17 -6.43
N TYR A 105 5.10 -2.68 -6.10
CA TYR A 105 5.56 -2.81 -4.72
C TYR A 105 5.82 -1.44 -4.08
N ARG A 106 6.35 -0.47 -4.82
CA ARG A 106 6.56 0.90 -4.32
C ARG A 106 5.24 1.59 -3.99
N LEU A 107 4.24 1.49 -4.88
CA LEU A 107 2.90 2.02 -4.65
C LEU A 107 2.25 1.35 -3.43
N PHE A 108 2.35 0.03 -3.32
CA PHE A 108 1.82 -0.69 -2.16
C PHE A 108 2.54 -0.29 -0.87
N ALA A 109 3.88 -0.20 -0.89
CA ALA A 109 4.65 0.24 0.26
C ALA A 109 4.25 1.66 0.71
N ALA A 110 4.10 2.60 -0.23
CA ALA A 110 3.62 3.96 0.08
C ALA A 110 2.23 3.96 0.74
N ALA A 111 1.32 3.11 0.27
CA ALA A 111 0.01 2.95 0.88
C ALA A 111 0.09 2.33 2.29
N VAL A 112 0.96 1.34 2.51
CA VAL A 112 1.16 0.71 3.83
C VAL A 112 1.78 1.66 4.85
N GLN A 113 2.67 2.58 4.43
CA GLN A 113 3.26 3.58 5.33
C GLN A 113 2.18 4.42 6.03
N GLN A 114 1.03 4.65 5.39
CA GLN A 114 -0.09 5.37 6.01
C GLN A 114 -0.69 4.61 7.20
N PHE A 115 -0.75 3.27 7.14
CA PHE A 115 -1.21 2.45 8.26
C PHE A 115 -0.17 2.39 9.40
N LEU A 116 1.12 2.37 9.05
CA LEU A 116 2.22 2.35 10.02
C LEU A 116 2.32 3.66 10.79
N HIS A 117 2.06 4.79 10.13
CA HIS A 117 2.09 6.13 10.73
C HIS A 117 0.73 6.63 11.24
N ALA A 118 -0.35 5.84 11.10
CA ALA A 118 -1.70 6.21 11.53
C ALA A 118 -1.84 6.46 13.05
N ASP A 119 -0.87 6.04 13.86
CA ASP A 119 -0.80 6.43 15.28
C ASP A 119 -0.48 7.91 15.49
N ALA A 120 0.17 8.57 14.52
CA ALA A 120 0.58 9.97 14.64
C ALA A 120 -0.41 10.96 14.00
N GLN A 121 -1.22 10.53 13.02
CA GLN A 121 -2.22 11.37 12.37
C GLN A 121 -3.47 10.58 11.99
N ARG A 122 -4.42 10.49 12.93
CA ARG A 122 -5.83 10.29 12.55
C ARG A 122 -6.33 11.57 11.88
N SER A 123 -6.09 11.71 10.58
CA SER A 123 -6.90 12.62 9.77
C SER A 123 -8.18 11.88 9.39
N PRO A 124 -9.38 12.38 9.77
CA PRO A 124 -10.63 11.72 9.50
C PRO A 124 -11.04 12.00 8.05
N LEU A 125 -10.43 11.31 7.10
CA LEU A 125 -11.11 11.11 5.82
C LEU A 125 -12.31 10.20 6.13
N SER A 126 -13.45 10.82 6.39
CA SER A 126 -14.71 10.14 6.68
C SER A 126 -14.97 9.13 5.56
N ALA A 127 -15.45 7.94 5.89
CA ALA A 127 -15.70 6.87 4.90
C ALA A 127 -16.48 7.38 3.67
N ASP A 128 -17.39 8.34 3.85
CA ASP A 128 -18.17 8.99 2.78
C ASP A 128 -17.32 9.77 1.76
N SER A 129 -16.20 10.40 2.16
CA SER A 129 -15.29 11.06 1.21
C SER A 129 -14.48 10.04 0.41
N ALA A 130 -14.11 8.91 1.04
CA ALA A 130 -13.37 7.85 0.38
C ALA A 130 -14.20 7.13 -0.71
N PHE A 131 -15.51 6.92 -0.48
CA PHE A 131 -16.43 6.38 -1.51
C PHE A 131 -16.67 7.39 -2.64
N SER A 132 -16.80 8.68 -2.32
CA SER A 132 -16.94 9.72 -3.35
C SER A 132 -15.69 9.80 -4.23
N GLU A 133 -14.50 9.74 -3.65
CA GLU A 133 -13.23 9.75 -4.39
C GLU A 133 -13.05 8.50 -5.25
N GLU A 134 -13.39 7.31 -4.76
CA GLU A 134 -13.37 6.06 -5.53
C GLU A 134 -14.19 6.18 -6.82
N SER A 135 -15.44 6.63 -6.71
CA SER A 135 -16.33 6.74 -7.86
C SER A 135 -15.79 7.71 -8.93
N VAL A 136 -15.08 8.76 -8.49
CA VAL A 136 -14.45 9.75 -9.37
C VAL A 136 -13.19 9.19 -10.01
N LEU A 137 -12.34 8.51 -9.24
CA LEU A 137 -11.11 7.88 -9.74
C LEU A 137 -11.44 6.78 -10.75
N GLN A 138 -12.43 5.93 -10.46
CA GLN A 138 -12.86 4.87 -11.36
C GLN A 138 -13.44 5.42 -12.67
N ARG A 139 -14.22 6.51 -12.62
CA ARG A 139 -14.76 7.17 -13.84
C ARG A 139 -13.69 7.82 -14.70
N ARG A 140 -12.57 8.24 -14.12
CA ARG A 140 -11.46 8.90 -14.83
C ARG A 140 -10.37 7.92 -15.26
N ALA A 141 -10.39 6.70 -14.73
CA ALA A 141 -9.38 5.70 -15.03
C ALA A 141 -9.54 5.16 -16.45
N VAL A 142 -8.44 5.15 -17.21
CA VAL A 142 -8.36 4.47 -18.51
C VAL A 142 -8.00 2.99 -18.36
N ALA A 143 -7.45 2.60 -17.21
CA ALA A 143 -7.26 1.20 -16.85
C ALA A 143 -7.46 1.02 -15.34
N TYR A 144 -7.99 -0.14 -14.96
CA TYR A 144 -8.35 -0.47 -13.59
C TYR A 144 -8.01 -1.93 -13.28
N LEU A 145 -7.44 -2.15 -12.10
CA LEU A 145 -7.15 -3.47 -11.54
C LEU A 145 -7.75 -3.55 -10.15
N SER A 146 -8.44 -4.64 -9.84
CA SER A 146 -8.93 -4.97 -8.50
C SER A 146 -8.47 -6.38 -8.14
N VAL A 147 -7.95 -6.54 -6.93
CA VAL A 147 -7.50 -7.81 -6.39
C VAL A 147 -8.06 -7.99 -4.99
N ASP A 148 -8.65 -9.15 -4.77
CA ASP A 148 -9.33 -9.63 -3.57
C ASP A 148 -9.06 -11.13 -3.35
#